data_AF-A0A5C3P0G3-F1
#
_entry.id   AF-A0A5C3P0G3-F1
#
_cell.length_a   1.000
_cell.length_b   1.000
_cell.length_c   1.000
_cell.angle_alpha   90.00
_cell.angle_beta   90.00
_cell.angle_gamma   90.00
#
_symmetry.space_group_name_H-M   'P 1'
#
loop_
_entity.id
_entity.type
_entity.pdbx_description
1 polymer ?
#
loop_
_entity_poly.entity_id
_entity_poly.type
_entity_poly.pdbx_seq_one_letter_code
_entity_poly.pdbx_strand_id
1 'polypeptide(L)'
;MSGQSKCASTKRDLEILVADLQSKLTLETEQRGALAAELDTAKGTITRLETELAETTQRAQDAAAAAAAVAAAAPPQAQVQDMPTIPKPLGTLRKLEELSGLSHADYKAIQRSVRNLAVRADLDVTQDFRRQSPESLAKLYKAAREEHLILKRFQNNWMTAELTKRFLQKRRKHAVRQGYINRAFLKMSARGPARRRQRHDTPEV
;
A
#
# COMPACT_ATOMS: atom_id res chain seq x y z
N MET A 1 -47.12 -49.73 33.95
CA MET A 1 -48.40 -49.07 34.28
C MET A 1 -48.11 -47.63 34.62
N SER A 2 -48.49 -46.73 33.72
CA SER A 2 -48.26 -45.29 33.83
C SER A 2 -49.28 -44.68 34.78
N GLY A 3 -48.80 -44.10 35.89
CA GLY A 3 -49.61 -43.27 36.78
C GLY A 3 -49.70 -41.85 36.24
N GLN A 4 -50.85 -41.46 35.70
CA GLN A 4 -51.16 -40.09 35.32
C GLN A 4 -51.40 -39.24 36.58
N SER A 5 -50.36 -38.56 37.08
CA SER A 5 -50.55 -37.44 38.01
C SER A 5 -50.96 -36.20 37.22
N LYS A 6 -52.27 -35.97 37.11
CA LYS A 6 -52.83 -34.69 36.66
C LYS A 6 -52.66 -33.68 37.81
N CYS A 7 -51.56 -32.94 37.80
CA CYS A 7 -51.40 -31.77 38.66
C CYS A 7 -52.43 -30.72 38.23
N ALA A 8 -53.52 -30.59 38.99
CA ALA A 8 -54.41 -29.44 38.86
C ALA A 8 -53.64 -28.21 39.33
N SER A 9 -53.18 -27.38 38.38
CA SER A 9 -52.58 -26.07 38.68
C SER A 9 -53.56 -25.30 39.55
N THR A 10 -53.11 -24.79 40.69
CA THR A 10 -53.99 -24.03 41.57
C THR A 10 -54.33 -22.70 40.89
N LYS A 11 -55.50 -22.13 41.19
CA LYS A 11 -55.91 -20.81 40.67
C LYS A 11 -54.81 -19.75 40.88
N ARG A 12 -54.08 -19.83 41.99
CA ARG A 12 -52.98 -18.93 42.35
C ARG A 12 -51.79 -19.04 41.39
N ASP A 13 -51.47 -20.24 40.91
CA ASP A 13 -50.37 -20.45 39.96
C ASP A 13 -50.69 -19.80 38.61
N LEU A 14 -51.95 -19.85 38.18
CA LEU A 14 -52.41 -19.19 36.96
C LEU A 14 -52.38 -17.67 37.10
N GLU A 15 -52.75 -17.11 38.24
CA GLU A 15 -52.67 -15.68 38.50
C GLU A 15 -51.22 -15.16 38.45
N ILE A 16 -50.27 -15.92 39.02
CA ILE A 16 -48.84 -15.61 38.96
C ILE A 16 -48.34 -15.66 37.50
N LEU A 17 -48.74 -16.69 36.74
CA LEU A 17 -48.35 -16.82 35.34
C LEU A 17 -48.88 -15.65 34.49
N VAL A 18 -50.14 -15.25 34.70
CA VAL A 18 -50.73 -14.12 33.96
C VAL A 18 -49.99 -12.82 34.28
N ALA A 19 -49.67 -12.57 35.54
CA ALA A 19 -48.89 -11.39 35.93
C ALA A 19 -47.48 -11.38 35.33
N ASP A 20 -46.79 -12.53 35.32
CA ASP A 20 -45.47 -12.68 34.68
C ASP A 20 -45.53 -12.47 33.16
N LEU A 21 -46.52 -13.05 32.49
CA LEU A 21 -46.72 -12.87 31.05
C LEU A 21 -47.06 -11.41 30.70
N GLN A 22 -47.87 -10.74 31.52
CA GLN A 22 -48.17 -9.31 31.35
C GLN A 22 -46.90 -8.47 31.51
N SER A 23 -46.08 -8.75 32.53
CA SER A 23 -44.79 -8.06 32.74
C SER A 23 -43.80 -8.30 31.59
N LYS A 24 -43.73 -9.53 31.06
CA LYS A 24 -42.92 -9.84 29.87
C LYS A 24 -43.42 -9.10 28.64
N LEU A 25 -44.74 -9.02 28.44
CA LEU A 25 -45.31 -8.32 27.31
C LEU A 25 -45.01 -6.82 27.38
N THR A 26 -45.11 -6.19 28.56
CA THR A 26 -44.74 -4.77 28.72
C THR A 26 -43.26 -4.55 28.42
N LEU A 27 -42.37 -5.40 28.93
CA LEU A 27 -40.94 -5.30 28.66
C LEU A 27 -40.61 -5.44 27.17
N GLU A 28 -41.19 -6.42 26.49
CA GLU A 28 -41.02 -6.61 25.05
C GLU A 28 -41.56 -5.43 24.24
N THR A 29 -42.68 -4.83 24.65
CA THR A 29 -43.20 -3.63 23.99
C THR A 29 -42.28 -2.42 24.15
N GLU A 30 -41.66 -2.26 25.33
CA GLU A 30 -40.66 -1.21 25.57
C GLU A 30 -39.40 -1.43 24.74
N GLN A 31 -38.91 -2.68 24.68
CA GLN A 31 -37.74 -3.05 23.86
C GLN A 31 -37.99 -2.80 22.36
N ARG A 32 -39.17 -3.17 21.85
CA ARG A 32 -39.54 -2.88 20.45
C ARG A 32 -39.61 -1.38 20.19
N GLY A 33 -40.12 -0.60 21.14
CA GLY A 33 -40.12 0.87 21.05
C GLY A 33 -38.71 1.45 20.98
N ALA A 34 -37.79 0.97 21.83
CA ALA A 34 -36.40 1.39 21.82
C ALA A 34 -35.70 1.04 20.49
N LEU A 35 -35.86 -0.20 20.00
CA LEU A 35 -35.30 -0.64 18.73
C LEU A 35 -35.86 0.14 17.53
N ALA A 36 -37.15 0.49 17.55
CA ALA A 36 -37.75 1.32 16.51
C ALA A 36 -37.13 2.73 16.48
N ALA A 37 -36.91 3.35 17.65
CA ALA A 37 -36.23 4.64 17.74
C ALA A 37 -34.77 4.57 17.28
N GLU A 38 -34.04 3.50 17.61
CA GLU A 38 -32.69 3.26 17.10
C GLU A 38 -32.67 3.08 15.58
N LEU A 39 -33.63 2.37 14.99
CA LEU A 39 -33.74 2.23 13.54
C LEU A 39 -34.01 3.57 12.85
N ASP A 40 -34.85 4.42 13.42
CA ASP A 40 -35.16 5.72 12.84
C ASP A 40 -33.97 6.69 12.93
N THR A 41 -33.24 6.67 14.04
CA THR A 41 -31.98 7.42 14.16
C THR A 41 -30.92 6.91 13.18
N ALA A 42 -30.75 5.60 13.05
CA ALA A 42 -29.82 5.00 12.08
C ALA A 42 -30.19 5.38 10.65
N LYS A 43 -31.46 5.30 10.25
CA LYS A 43 -31.93 5.75 8.93
C LYS A 43 -31.62 7.22 8.68
N GLY A 44 -31.82 8.08 9.68
CA GLY A 44 -31.45 9.50 9.59
C GLY A 44 -29.95 9.73 9.41
N THR A 45 -29.10 8.90 10.02
CA THR A 45 -27.65 8.99 9.79
C THR A 45 -27.24 8.52 8.40
N ILE A 46 -27.89 7.48 7.87
CA ILE A 46 -27.62 6.96 6.52
C ILE A 46 -27.95 8.02 5.49
N THR A 47 -29.15 8.62 5.55
CA THR A 47 -29.55 9.66 4.59
C THR A 47 -28.61 10.86 4.64
N ARG A 48 -28.16 11.27 5.84
CA ARG A 48 -27.16 12.32 5.98
C ARG A 48 -25.83 11.95 5.31
N LEU A 49 -25.30 10.76 5.57
CA LEU A 49 -24.03 10.32 4.97
C LEU A 49 -24.13 10.17 3.45
N GLU A 50 -25.27 9.73 2.93
CA GLU A 50 -25.54 9.67 1.49
C GLU A 50 -25.51 11.07 0.86
N THR A 51 -26.10 12.08 1.52
CA THR A 51 -26.02 13.47 1.03
C THR A 51 -24.60 14.04 1.07
N GLU A 52 -23.84 13.79 2.14
CA GLU A 52 -22.44 14.22 2.25
C GLU A 52 -21.56 13.54 1.17
N LEU A 53 -21.80 12.27 0.87
CA LEU A 53 -21.10 11.53 -0.19
C LEU A 53 -21.45 12.09 -1.58
N ALA A 54 -22.73 12.37 -1.85
CA ALA A 54 -23.16 12.99 -3.09
C ALA A 54 -22.48 14.37 -3.29
N GLU A 55 -22.46 15.23 -2.28
CA GLU A 55 -21.80 16.54 -2.35
C GLU A 55 -20.29 16.43 -2.62
N THR A 56 -19.59 15.51 -1.94
CA THR A 56 -18.14 15.33 -2.13
C THR A 56 -17.80 14.79 -3.51
N THR A 57 -18.62 13.88 -4.05
CA THR A 57 -18.45 13.39 -5.42
C THR A 57 -18.67 14.48 -6.45
N GLN A 58 -19.68 15.34 -6.27
CA GLN A 58 -19.91 16.49 -7.16
C GLN A 58 -18.71 17.46 -7.12
N ARG A 59 -18.23 17.84 -5.93
CA ARG A 59 -17.05 18.72 -5.79
C ARG A 59 -15.80 18.11 -6.44
N ALA A 60 -15.61 16.79 -6.32
CA ALA A 60 -14.49 16.11 -6.96
C ALA A 60 -14.61 16.11 -8.50
N GLN A 61 -15.82 15.93 -9.03
CA GLN A 61 -16.09 16.02 -10.48
C GLN A 61 -15.85 17.44 -11.02
N ASP A 62 -16.33 18.47 -10.32
CA ASP A 62 -16.13 19.87 -10.69
C ASP A 62 -14.64 20.24 -10.66
N ALA A 63 -13.90 19.79 -9.64
CA ALA A 63 -12.45 19.99 -9.55
C ALA A 63 -11.69 19.24 -10.65
N ALA A 64 -12.10 18.03 -11.00
CA ALA A 64 -11.52 17.26 -12.10
C ALA A 64 -11.78 17.91 -13.46
N ALA A 65 -12.99 18.44 -13.68
CA ALA A 65 -13.34 19.19 -14.89
C ALA A 65 -12.51 20.49 -15.00
N ALA A 66 -12.35 21.22 -13.89
CA ALA A 66 -11.49 22.41 -13.85
C ALA A 66 -10.01 22.05 -14.13
N ALA A 67 -9.50 20.97 -13.55
CA ALA A 67 -8.14 20.49 -13.81
C ALA A 67 -7.94 20.07 -15.27
N ALA A 68 -8.94 19.43 -15.89
CA ALA A 68 -8.92 19.06 -17.30
C ALA A 68 -8.91 20.29 -18.22
N ALA A 69 -9.69 21.33 -17.90
CA ALA A 69 -9.70 22.59 -18.65
C ALA A 69 -8.35 23.31 -18.57
N VAL A 70 -7.73 23.34 -17.38
CA VAL A 70 -6.37 23.90 -17.21
C VAL A 70 -5.32 23.08 -17.96
N ALA A 71 -5.44 21.74 -17.97
CA ALA A 71 -4.54 20.86 -18.71
C ALA A 71 -4.67 21.05 -20.23
N ALA A 72 -5.88 21.29 -20.75
CA ALA A 72 -6.12 21.57 -22.16
C ALA A 72 -5.57 22.94 -22.61
N ALA A 73 -5.52 23.92 -21.69
CA ALA A 73 -4.95 25.24 -21.95
C ALA A 73 -3.42 25.31 -21.73
N ALA A 74 -2.81 24.26 -21.16
CA ALA A 74 -1.37 24.21 -20.99
C ALA A 74 -0.68 24.05 -22.36
N PRO A 75 0.37 24.85 -22.66
CA PRO A 75 1.12 24.70 -23.90
C PRO A 75 1.63 23.25 -24.01
N PRO A 76 1.67 22.67 -25.22
CA PRO A 76 2.14 21.31 -25.44
C PRO A 76 3.52 21.20 -24.79
N GLN A 77 3.64 20.31 -23.81
CA GLN A 77 4.90 20.08 -23.08
C GLN A 77 5.99 19.86 -24.12
N ALA A 78 6.87 20.85 -24.24
CA ALA A 78 7.90 20.89 -25.25
C ALA A 78 8.66 19.57 -25.23
N GLN A 79 8.76 18.98 -26.41
CA GLN A 79 9.36 17.69 -26.67
C GLN A 79 10.75 17.62 -26.00
N VAL A 80 10.85 16.89 -24.89
CA VAL A 80 12.10 16.68 -24.15
C VAL A 80 13.02 15.67 -24.89
N GLN A 81 12.86 15.53 -26.21
CA GLN A 81 13.47 14.44 -26.96
C GLN A 81 14.97 14.64 -27.26
N ASP A 82 15.49 15.87 -27.17
CA ASP A 82 16.90 16.16 -27.47
C ASP A 82 17.72 16.62 -26.26
N MET A 83 17.48 16.02 -25.09
CA MET A 83 18.35 16.29 -23.95
C MET A 83 19.62 15.42 -23.99
N PRO A 84 20.82 16.00 -23.78
CA PRO A 84 22.08 15.25 -23.84
C PRO A 84 22.09 14.13 -22.78
N THR A 85 22.55 12.95 -23.20
CA THR A 85 22.66 11.77 -22.34
C THR A 85 23.78 11.98 -21.31
N ILE A 86 23.45 11.85 -20.03
CA ILE A 86 24.38 12.01 -18.91
C ILE A 86 25.01 10.63 -18.60
N PRO A 87 26.32 10.45 -18.85
CA PRO A 87 27.00 9.19 -18.55
C PRO A 87 27.07 8.97 -17.04
N LYS A 88 27.22 7.69 -16.63
CA LYS A 88 27.42 7.36 -15.22
C LYS A 88 28.81 7.83 -14.79
N PRO A 89 28.95 8.69 -13.77
CA PRO A 89 30.25 9.14 -13.33
C PRO A 89 31.02 7.98 -12.69
N LEU A 90 32.33 7.98 -12.89
CA LEU A 90 33.25 6.99 -12.32
C LEU A 90 33.50 7.33 -10.85
N GLY A 91 33.40 6.34 -9.96
CA GLY A 91 33.75 6.49 -8.54
C GLY A 91 32.57 6.46 -7.56
N THR A 92 32.82 6.98 -6.35
CA THR A 92 31.86 6.89 -5.24
C THR A 92 30.82 8.01 -5.32
N LEU A 93 29.58 7.63 -5.60
CA LEU A 93 28.42 8.51 -5.71
C LEU A 93 27.90 8.99 -4.34
N ARG A 94 28.71 9.72 -3.56
CA ARG A 94 28.25 10.26 -2.26
C ARG A 94 27.16 11.31 -2.46
N LYS A 95 27.34 12.21 -3.42
CA LYS A 95 26.43 13.32 -3.70
C LYS A 95 25.72 13.17 -5.04
N LEU A 96 24.73 12.27 -5.06
CA LEU A 96 23.95 11.93 -6.26
C LEU A 96 23.19 13.13 -6.84
N GLU A 97 22.81 14.08 -5.98
CA GLU A 97 22.08 15.29 -6.35
C GLU A 97 22.95 16.21 -7.21
N GLU A 98 24.13 16.58 -6.72
CA GLU A 98 25.11 17.41 -7.44
C GLU A 98 25.49 16.79 -8.80
N LEU A 99 25.70 15.47 -8.84
CA LEU A 99 26.07 14.75 -10.06
C LEU A 99 24.95 14.66 -11.10
N SER A 100 23.69 14.76 -10.66
CA SER A 100 22.55 14.69 -11.56
C SER A 100 22.23 16.02 -12.24
N GLY A 101 22.75 17.14 -11.72
CA GLY A 101 22.43 18.49 -12.20
C GLY A 101 20.96 18.88 -12.04
N LEU A 102 20.21 18.16 -11.19
CA LEU A 102 18.79 18.40 -10.95
C LEU A 102 18.59 19.44 -9.84
N SER A 103 17.50 20.20 -9.94
CA SER A 103 17.01 20.99 -8.81
C SER A 103 16.72 20.08 -7.60
N HIS A 104 16.94 20.61 -6.39
CA HIS A 104 16.64 19.88 -5.15
C HIS A 104 15.19 19.37 -5.12
N ALA A 105 14.25 20.21 -5.59
CA ALA A 105 12.82 19.89 -5.62
C ALA A 105 12.53 18.69 -6.53
N ASP A 106 13.07 18.70 -7.76
CA ASP A 106 12.91 17.61 -8.74
C ASP A 106 13.57 16.33 -8.26
N TYR A 107 14.78 16.43 -7.71
CA TYR A 107 15.48 15.28 -7.14
C TYR A 107 14.65 14.62 -6.02
N LYS A 108 14.03 15.40 -5.12
CA LYS A 108 13.14 14.89 -4.07
C LYS A 108 11.85 14.29 -4.63
N ALA A 109 11.27 14.91 -5.65
CA ALA A 109 10.08 14.40 -6.32
C ALA A 109 10.35 13.03 -6.97
N ILE A 110 11.42 12.94 -7.77
CA ILE A 110 11.89 11.69 -8.39
C ILE A 110 12.21 10.65 -7.31
N GLN A 111 12.91 11.05 -6.24
CA GLN A 111 13.26 10.13 -5.16
C GLN A 111 12.03 9.53 -4.48
N ARG A 112 10.98 10.33 -4.23
CA ARG A 112 9.71 9.82 -3.66
C ARG A 112 9.04 8.83 -4.62
N SER A 113 8.96 9.21 -5.89
CA SER A 113 8.32 8.42 -6.94
C SER A 113 9.01 7.07 -7.12
N VAL A 114 10.34 7.05 -7.25
CA VAL A 114 11.13 5.82 -7.37
C VAL A 114 10.95 4.89 -6.15
N ARG A 115 10.79 5.43 -4.93
CA ARG A 115 10.48 4.59 -3.76
C ARG A 115 9.10 3.94 -3.87
N ASN A 116 8.10 4.69 -4.29
CA ASN A 116 6.74 4.18 -4.48
C ASN A 116 6.71 3.11 -5.59
N LEU A 117 7.39 3.37 -6.70
CA LEU A 117 7.53 2.42 -7.80
C LEU A 117 8.30 1.16 -7.38
N ALA A 118 9.33 1.28 -6.55
CA ALA A 118 10.07 0.12 -6.04
C ALA A 118 9.18 -0.80 -5.18
N VAL A 119 8.23 -0.22 -4.43
CA VAL A 119 7.22 -1.00 -3.70
C VAL A 119 6.22 -1.63 -4.67
N ARG A 120 5.71 -0.88 -5.66
CA ARG A 120 4.76 -1.38 -6.69
C ARG A 120 5.34 -2.45 -7.64
N ALA A 121 6.66 -2.48 -7.76
CA ALA A 121 7.38 -3.49 -8.55
C ALA A 121 7.79 -4.70 -7.70
N ASP A 122 7.35 -4.77 -6.44
CA ASP A 122 7.59 -5.88 -5.51
C ASP A 122 9.06 -6.24 -5.35
N LEU A 123 9.94 -5.23 -5.24
CA LEU A 123 11.36 -5.48 -4.98
C LEU A 123 11.58 -6.05 -3.57
N ASP A 124 12.29 -7.16 -3.50
CA ASP A 124 12.59 -7.84 -2.24
C ASP A 124 13.64 -7.07 -1.43
N VAL A 125 13.24 -6.52 -0.28
CA VAL A 125 14.11 -5.74 0.61
C VAL A 125 15.20 -6.58 1.29
N THR A 126 15.00 -7.90 1.37
CA THR A 126 15.93 -8.84 1.98
C THR A 126 17.11 -9.16 1.07
N GLN A 127 16.90 -9.05 -0.25
CA GLN A 127 17.89 -9.35 -1.27
C GLN A 127 18.72 -8.13 -1.67
N ASP A 128 19.96 -8.38 -2.09
CA ASP A 128 20.81 -7.34 -2.64
C ASP A 128 20.29 -6.84 -3.99
N PHE A 129 20.61 -5.58 -4.34
CA PHE A 129 20.14 -4.98 -5.58
C PHE A 129 20.53 -5.80 -6.82
N ARG A 130 21.72 -6.44 -6.79
CA ARG A 130 22.22 -7.29 -7.87
C ARG A 130 21.49 -8.63 -8.02
N ARG A 131 20.67 -9.02 -7.02
CA ARG A 131 19.95 -10.30 -7.00
C ARG A 131 18.46 -10.15 -7.26
N GLN A 132 17.98 -8.92 -7.35
CA GLN A 132 16.59 -8.63 -7.69
C GLN A 132 16.24 -9.27 -9.04
N SER A 133 15.00 -9.70 -9.18
CA SER A 133 14.50 -10.21 -10.46
C SER A 133 14.72 -9.17 -11.57
N PRO A 134 15.27 -9.56 -12.73
CA PRO A 134 15.44 -8.65 -13.86
C PRO A 134 14.09 -8.12 -14.36
N GLU A 135 13.00 -8.88 -14.22
CA GLU A 135 11.65 -8.46 -14.60
C GLU A 135 11.12 -7.32 -13.71
N SER A 136 11.28 -7.45 -12.38
CA SER A 136 10.90 -6.40 -11.43
C SER A 136 11.70 -5.11 -11.66
N LEU A 137 13.00 -5.24 -11.94
CA LEU A 137 13.85 -4.09 -12.28
C LEU A 137 13.43 -3.45 -13.61
N ALA A 138 13.10 -4.25 -14.63
CA ALA A 138 12.62 -3.75 -15.91
C ALA A 138 11.29 -2.99 -15.74
N LYS A 139 10.33 -3.53 -14.98
CA LYS A 139 9.06 -2.88 -14.63
C LYS A 139 9.30 -1.54 -13.93
N LEU A 140 10.19 -1.52 -12.93
CA LEU A 140 10.60 -0.30 -12.23
C LEU A 140 11.18 0.76 -13.18
N TYR A 141 12.11 0.38 -14.06
CA TYR A 141 12.75 1.32 -14.99
C TYR A 141 11.80 1.84 -16.06
N LYS A 142 10.87 1.01 -16.54
CA LYS A 142 9.84 1.43 -17.48
C LYS A 142 8.92 2.47 -16.83
N ALA A 143 8.33 2.14 -15.68
CA ALA A 143 7.43 3.03 -14.97
C ALA A 143 8.11 4.35 -14.56
N ALA A 144 9.38 4.30 -14.13
CA ALA A 144 10.11 5.50 -13.75
C ALA A 144 10.34 6.45 -14.95
N ARG A 145 10.59 5.92 -16.15
CA ARG A 145 10.76 6.74 -17.37
C ARG A 145 9.45 7.30 -17.91
N GLU A 146 8.33 6.62 -17.64
CA GLU A 146 6.99 7.10 -17.96
C GLU A 146 6.57 8.24 -17.02
N GLU A 147 6.85 8.11 -15.73
CA GLU A 147 6.47 9.11 -14.72
C GLU A 147 7.38 10.36 -14.73
N HIS A 148 8.70 10.18 -14.97
CA HIS A 148 9.67 11.27 -14.97
C HIS A 148 10.51 11.25 -16.25
N LEU A 149 10.12 12.04 -17.26
CA LEU A 149 10.80 12.11 -18.55
C LEU A 149 12.29 12.49 -18.43
N ILE A 150 12.65 13.29 -17.43
CA ILE A 150 14.04 13.67 -17.13
C ILE A 150 14.93 12.44 -16.90
N LEU A 151 14.37 11.33 -16.40
CA LEU A 151 15.13 10.11 -16.16
C LEU A 151 15.65 9.45 -17.44
N LYS A 152 15.04 9.72 -18.60
CA LYS A 152 15.50 9.22 -19.92
C LYS A 152 16.90 9.72 -20.28
N ARG A 153 17.34 10.85 -19.71
CA ARG A 153 18.67 11.42 -19.93
C ARG A 153 19.80 10.59 -19.31
N PHE A 154 19.53 9.81 -18.28
CA PHE A 154 20.59 9.09 -17.57
C PHE A 154 20.90 7.76 -18.26
N GLN A 155 22.14 7.61 -18.72
CA GLN A 155 22.58 6.40 -19.41
C GLN A 155 22.34 5.15 -18.56
N ASN A 156 21.78 4.08 -19.15
CA ASN A 156 21.52 2.82 -18.46
C ASN A 156 20.69 2.96 -17.17
N ASN A 157 19.86 3.99 -17.06
CA ASN A 157 19.02 4.27 -15.88
C ASN A 157 19.82 4.31 -14.57
N TRP A 158 21.08 4.76 -14.60
CA TRP A 158 21.95 4.70 -13.42
C TRP A 158 21.37 5.47 -12.23
N MET A 159 20.69 6.59 -12.50
CA MET A 159 20.05 7.40 -11.47
C MET A 159 18.97 6.64 -10.70
N THR A 160 18.05 6.00 -11.42
CA THR A 160 16.99 5.17 -10.84
C THR A 160 17.58 3.99 -10.06
N ALA A 161 18.63 3.36 -10.60
CA ALA A 161 19.31 2.26 -9.93
C ALA A 161 19.92 2.69 -8.58
N GLU A 162 20.59 3.84 -8.52
CA GLU A 162 21.21 4.34 -7.29
C GLU A 162 20.21 4.80 -6.24
N LEU A 163 19.12 5.46 -6.67
CA LEU A 163 18.02 5.81 -5.77
C LEU A 163 17.38 4.56 -5.15
N THR A 164 17.16 3.53 -5.97
CA THR A 164 16.60 2.24 -5.54
C THR A 164 17.54 1.52 -4.58
N LYS A 165 18.84 1.44 -4.88
CA LYS A 165 19.85 0.90 -3.96
C LYS A 165 19.81 1.58 -2.60
N ARG A 166 19.84 2.92 -2.58
CA ARG A 166 19.79 3.71 -1.33
C ARG A 166 18.50 3.42 -0.55
N PHE A 167 17.37 3.29 -1.23
CA PHE A 167 16.09 2.93 -0.61
C PHE A 167 16.12 1.53 0.01
N LEU A 168 16.51 0.50 -0.74
CA LEU A 168 16.59 -0.88 -0.25
C LEU A 168 17.56 -1.01 0.93
N GLN A 169 18.72 -0.34 0.87
CA GLN A 169 19.67 -0.32 1.98
C GLN A 169 19.08 0.31 3.25
N LYS A 170 18.37 1.44 3.13
CA LYS A 170 17.71 2.09 4.27
C LYS A 170 16.59 1.20 4.84
N ARG A 171 15.77 0.61 3.97
CA ARG A 171 14.67 -0.27 4.38
C ARG A 171 15.18 -1.55 5.06
N ARG A 172 16.27 -2.13 4.55
CA ARG A 172 16.95 -3.27 5.18
C ARG A 172 17.52 -2.91 6.55
N LYS A 173 18.20 -1.76 6.68
CA LYS A 173 18.70 -1.28 7.98
C LYS A 173 17.56 -1.10 8.99
N HIS A 174 16.44 -0.56 8.54
CA HIS A 174 15.24 -0.41 9.37
C HIS A 174 14.68 -1.78 9.78
N ALA A 175 14.52 -2.71 8.85
CA ALA A 175 14.00 -4.05 9.12
C ALA A 175 14.88 -4.84 10.13
N VAL A 176 16.21 -4.68 10.07
CA VAL A 176 17.12 -5.25 11.07
C VAL A 176 16.92 -4.60 12.44
N ARG A 177 16.78 -3.27 12.49
CA ARG A 177 16.56 -2.54 13.75
C ARG A 177 15.24 -2.94 14.42
N GLN A 178 14.20 -3.19 13.62
CA GLN A 178 12.88 -3.61 14.09
C GLN A 178 12.79 -5.11 14.39
N GLY A 179 13.83 -5.90 14.14
CA GLY A 179 13.83 -7.35 14.39
C GLY A 179 13.09 -8.19 13.33
N TYR A 180 12.49 -7.59 12.30
CA TYR A 180 11.82 -8.34 11.21
C TYR A 180 12.76 -9.24 10.42
N ILE A 181 14.06 -8.89 10.36
CA ILE A 181 15.08 -9.67 9.66
C ILE A 181 16.25 -9.92 10.60
N ASN A 182 16.63 -11.19 10.76
CA ASN A 182 17.81 -11.55 11.50
C ASN A 182 19.09 -11.08 10.76
N ARG A 183 19.98 -10.36 11.44
CA ARG A 183 21.25 -9.87 10.88
C ARG A 183 22.13 -11.01 10.34
N ALA A 184 22.03 -12.22 10.91
CA ALA A 184 22.74 -13.40 10.43
C ALA A 184 22.27 -13.80 9.01
N PHE A 185 20.96 -13.75 8.76
CA PHE A 185 20.36 -14.09 7.47
C PHE A 185 20.89 -13.18 6.35
N LEU A 186 21.04 -11.88 6.62
CA LEU A 186 21.60 -10.93 5.65
C LEU A 186 23.08 -11.18 5.34
N LYS A 187 23.87 -11.63 6.32
CA LYS A 187 25.28 -12.00 6.07
C LYS A 187 25.37 -13.23 5.17
N MET A 188 24.48 -14.21 5.36
CA MET A 188 24.43 -15.41 4.53
C MET A 188 23.99 -15.10 3.10
N SER A 189 22.93 -14.30 2.93
CA SER A 189 22.46 -13.92 1.59
C SER A 189 23.50 -13.11 0.82
N ALA A 190 24.27 -12.24 1.48
CA ALA A 190 25.33 -11.47 0.85
C ALA A 190 26.50 -12.34 0.32
N ARG A 191 26.88 -13.43 1.01
CA ARG A 191 28.02 -14.27 0.63
C ARG A 191 27.81 -15.06 -0.66
N GLY A 192 26.56 -15.21 -1.10
CA GLY A 192 26.24 -16.03 -2.28
C GLY A 192 26.49 -17.51 -2.03
N PRO A 193 25.94 -18.38 -2.90
CA PRO A 193 26.41 -19.76 -2.89
C PRO A 193 27.92 -19.66 -3.06
N ALA A 194 28.67 -20.13 -2.06
CA ALA A 194 30.11 -20.24 -2.17
C ALA A 194 30.34 -20.88 -3.52
N ARG A 195 30.95 -20.15 -4.46
CA ARG A 195 31.28 -20.68 -5.77
C ARG A 195 32.25 -21.81 -5.46
N ARG A 196 31.70 -23.01 -5.25
CA ARG A 196 32.42 -24.27 -5.22
C ARG A 196 33.08 -24.23 -6.58
N ARG A 197 34.36 -23.84 -6.59
CA ARG A 197 35.18 -23.90 -7.78
C ARG A 197 35.14 -25.37 -8.13
N GLN A 198 34.21 -25.74 -9.03
CA GLN A 198 34.29 -27.00 -9.72
C GLN A 198 35.59 -26.86 -10.49
N ARG A 199 36.67 -27.34 -9.88
CA ARG A 199 37.88 -27.67 -10.59
C ARG A 199 37.42 -28.77 -11.52
N HIS A 200 37.11 -28.40 -12.75
CA HIS A 200 37.10 -29.36 -13.84
C HIS A 200 38.55 -29.79 -13.94
N ASP A 201 38.87 -30.90 -13.30
CA ASP A 201 40.07 -31.66 -13.62
C ASP A 201 39.84 -32.19 -15.03
N THR A 202 40.31 -31.43 -16.01
CA THR A 202 40.40 -31.89 -17.40
C THR A 202 41.51 -32.95 -17.44
N PRO A 203 41.23 -34.21 -17.74
CA PRO A 203 42.29 -35.17 -17.99
C PRO A 203 42.99 -34.79 -19.29
N GLU A 204 44.30 -34.48 -19.22
CA GLU A 204 45.17 -34.48 -20.39
C GLU A 204 45.26 -35.91 -20.94
N VAL A 205 45.07 -36.04 -22.25
CA VAL A 205 45.32 -37.25 -23.05
C VAL A 205 46.46 -36.95 -23.99
#